data_AF-A0A2N3FGQ0-F1
#
_entry.id   AF-A0A2N3FGQ0-F1
#
_cell.length_a   1.000
_cell.length_b   1.000
_cell.length_c   1.000
_cell.angle_alpha   90.00
_cell.angle_beta   90.00
_cell.angle_gamma   90.00
#
_symmetry.space_group_name_H-M   'P 1'
#
loop_
_entity.id
_entity.type
_entity.pdbx_description
1 polymer ?
#
loop_
_entity_poly.entity_id
_entity_poly.type
_entity_poly.pdbx_seq_one_letter_code
_entity_poly.pdbx_strand_id
1 'polypeptide(L)' 'MLFGITIPPIALIMGGTSMFGLLVFQILVGQRKIKFKGALHMKVHKWVAYLIVLLAAFHAVAALAYVDVF' A
#
# COMPACT_ATOMS: atom_id res chain seq x y z
N MET A 1 -17.36 -5.80 -9.29
CA MET A 1 -17.93 -5.43 -7.95
C MET A 1 -17.18 -6.21 -6.88
N LEU A 2 -16.98 -5.69 -5.67
CA LEU A 2 -16.32 -6.44 -4.59
C LEU A 2 -17.21 -6.44 -3.34
N PHE A 3 -17.57 -7.63 -2.83
CA PHE A 3 -18.49 -7.80 -1.71
C PHE A 3 -19.83 -7.03 -1.87
N GLY A 4 -20.36 -6.95 -3.09
CA GLY A 4 -21.60 -6.22 -3.39
C GLY A 4 -21.45 -4.69 -3.52
N ILE A 5 -20.23 -4.15 -3.38
CA ILE A 5 -19.93 -2.73 -3.57
C ILE A 5 -19.31 -2.53 -4.95
N THR A 6 -19.84 -1.58 -5.72
CA THR A 6 -19.23 -1.14 -6.98
C THR A 6 -17.97 -0.36 -6.67
N ILE A 7 -16.81 -0.86 -7.13
CA ILE A 7 -15.55 -0.14 -6.99
C ILE A 7 -15.49 0.91 -8.09
N PRO A 8 -15.52 2.22 -7.76
CA PRO A 8 -15.36 3.24 -8.78
C PRO A 8 -13.90 3.27 -9.26
N PRO A 9 -13.63 3.59 -10.54
CA PRO A 9 -12.26 3.60 -11.08
C PRO A 9 -11.30 4.49 -10.28
N ILE A 10 -11.81 5.60 -9.72
CA ILE A 10 -11.05 6.52 -8.88
C ILE A 10 -10.50 5.85 -7.61
N ALA A 11 -11.19 4.86 -7.05
CA ALA A 11 -10.72 4.15 -5.86
C ALA A 11 -9.45 3.33 -6.16
N LEU A 12 -9.36 2.73 -7.35
CA LEU A 12 -8.15 2.03 -7.79
C LEU A 12 -7.01 3.01 -8.02
N ILE A 13 -7.26 4.13 -8.70
CA ILE A 13 -6.23 5.15 -8.95
C ILE A 13 -5.67 5.69 -7.62
N MET A 14 -6.55 6.05 -6.68
CA MET A 14 -6.12 6.55 -5.36
C MET A 14 -5.41 5.47 -4.55
N GLY A 15 -5.87 4.22 -4.60
CA GLY A 15 -5.25 3.09 -3.92
C GLY A 15 -3.82 2.84 -4.42
N GLY A 16 -3.65 2.74 -5.73
CA GLY A 16 -2.33 2.56 -6.36
C GLY A 16 -1.38 3.72 -6.06
N THR A 17 -1.87 4.96 -6.18
CA THR A 17 -1.08 6.16 -5.88
C THR A 17 -0.64 6.21 -4.42
N SER A 18 -1.53 5.86 -3.49
CA SER A 18 -1.23 5.84 -2.04
C SER A 18 -0.19 4.78 -1.70
N MET A 19 -0.31 3.58 -2.27
CA MET A 19 0.69 2.51 -2.09
C MET A 19 2.05 2.88 -2.68
N PHE A 20 2.08 3.53 -3.83
CA PHE A 20 3.32 4.06 -4.41
C PHE A 20 3.98 5.07 -3.46
N GLY A 21 3.20 5.99 -2.89
CA GLY A 21 3.69 6.91 -1.86
C GLY A 21 4.27 6.20 -0.63
N LEU A 22 3.60 5.16 -0.13
CA LEU A 22 4.09 4.34 0.99
C LEU A 22 5.39 3.60 0.63
N LEU A 23 5.51 3.07 -0.58
CA LEU A 23 6.74 2.45 -1.08
C LEU A 23 7.89 3.46 -1.13
N VAL A 24 7.66 4.66 -1.67
CA VAL A 24 8.67 5.72 -1.68
C VAL A 24 9.08 6.09 -0.25
N PHE A 25 8.12 6.26 0.66
CA PHE A 25 8.41 6.50 2.07
C PHE A 25 9.27 5.37 2.67
N GLN A 26 8.90 4.12 2.43
CA GLN A 26 9.63 2.94 2.92
C GLN A 26 11.07 2.90 2.41
N ILE A 27 11.30 3.23 1.13
CA ILE A 27 12.63 3.34 0.53
C ILE A 27 13.43 4.47 1.19
N LEU A 28 12.84 5.65 1.36
CA LEU A 28 13.50 6.79 2.00
C LEU A 28 13.86 6.51 3.46
N VAL A 29 13.01 5.77 4.18
CA VAL A 29 13.31 5.27 5.52
C VAL A 29 14.49 4.30 5.46
N GLY A 30 14.45 3.28 4.60
CA GLY A 30 15.52 2.28 4.44
C GLY A 30 16.87 2.90 4.06
N GLN A 31 16.87 3.92 3.20
CA GLN A 31 18.04 4.71 2.82
C GLN A 31 18.46 5.74 3.87
N ARG A 32 17.75 5.82 5.01
CA ARG A 32 17.98 6.79 6.10
C ARG A 32 17.91 8.26 5.63
N LYS A 33 17.19 8.54 4.54
CA LYS A 33 16.85 9.90 4.10
C LYS A 33 15.77 10.49 5.03
N ILE A 34 14.79 9.67 5.41
CA ILE A 34 13.88 9.93 6.54
C ILE A 34 14.41 9.18 7.76
N LYS A 35 14.77 9.93 8.81
CA LYS A 35 15.53 9.39 9.94
C LYS A 35 14.64 9.20 11.16
N PHE A 36 14.57 7.95 11.59
CA PHE A 36 14.13 7.57 12.93
C PHE A 36 15.34 7.01 13.68
N LYS A 37 15.42 7.22 15.01
CA LYS A 37 16.57 6.81 15.82
C LYS A 37 16.34 5.43 16.45
N GLY A 38 17.41 4.63 16.53
CA GLY A 38 17.43 3.35 17.24
C GLY A 38 16.32 2.38 16.84
N ALA A 39 15.69 1.76 17.84
CA ALA A 39 14.63 0.77 17.65
C ALA A 39 13.39 1.33 16.94
N LEU A 40 13.13 2.65 17.03
CA LEU A 40 11.99 3.26 16.36
C LEU A 40 12.10 3.14 14.83
N HIS A 41 13.32 3.22 14.27
CA HIS A 41 13.51 3.02 12.83
C HIS A 41 13.08 1.64 12.38
N MET A 42 13.55 0.61 13.07
CA MET A 42 13.17 -0.77 12.75
C MET A 42 11.69 -1.00 12.96
N LYS A 43 11.10 -0.39 13.99
CA LYS A 43 9.65 -0.47 14.23
C LYS A 43 8.88 0.16 13.06
N VAL A 44 9.19 1.39 12.67
CA VAL A 44 8.52 2.08 11.55
C VAL A 44 8.71 1.30 10.25
N HIS A 45 9.94 0.91 9.92
CA HIS A 45 10.23 0.19 8.66
C HIS A 45 9.52 -1.16 8.61
N LYS A 46 9.49 -1.92 9.71
CA LYS A 46 8.82 -3.22 9.77
C LYS A 46 7.29 -3.10 9.66
N TRP A 47 6.67 -2.20 10.42
CA TRP A 47 5.22 -2.05 10.40
C TRP A 47 4.71 -1.49 9.07
N VAL A 48 5.43 -0.53 8.48
CA VAL A 48 5.06 0.01 7.17
C VAL A 48 5.23 -1.05 6.06
N ALA A 49 6.25 -1.92 6.14
CA ALA A 49 6.37 -3.05 5.23
C ALA A 49 5.14 -3.96 5.27
N TYR A 50 4.70 -4.36 6.47
CA TYR A 50 3.51 -5.21 6.61
C TYR A 50 2.24 -4.51 6.11
N LEU A 51 2.10 -3.21 6.38
CA LEU A 51 0.98 -2.43 5.87
C LEU A 51 0.96 -2.39 4.34
N ILE A 52 2.11 -2.19 3.69
CA ILE A 52 2.23 -2.19 2.22
C ILE A 52 1.80 -3.54 1.66
N VAL A 53 2.25 -4.65 2.26
CA VAL A 53 1.88 -6.00 1.80
C VAL A 53 0.37 -6.23 1.90
N LEU A 54 -0.24 -5.86 3.03
CA LEU A 54 -1.69 -6.00 3.23
C LEU A 54 -2.48 -5.15 2.21
N LEU A 55 -2.09 -3.89 2.03
CA LEU A 55 -2.74 -2.99 1.08
C LEU A 55 -2.55 -3.47 -0.36
N ALA A 56 -1.37 -3.99 -0.71
CA ALA A 56 -1.09 -4.53 -2.05
C ALA A 56 -1.96 -5.74 -2.36
N ALA A 57 -2.14 -6.66 -1.40
CA ALA A 57 -3.05 -7.79 -1.56
C ALA A 57 -4.49 -7.32 -1.78
N PHE A 58 -4.98 -6.38 -0.95
CA PHE A 58 -6.32 -5.82 -1.11
C PHE A 58 -6.50 -5.09 -2.45
N HIS A 59 -5.51 -4.28 -2.85
CA HIS A 59 -5.53 -3.54 -4.10
C HIS A 59 -5.53 -4.47 -5.33
N ALA A 60 -4.75 -5.55 -5.29
CA ALA A 60 -4.75 -6.56 -6.35
C ALA A 60 -6.12 -7.25 -6.48
N VAL A 61 -6.74 -7.66 -5.37
CA VAL A 61 -8.09 -8.25 -5.38
C VAL A 61 -9.13 -7.26 -5.91
N ALA A 62 -9.06 -5.99 -5.46
CA ALA A 62 -9.94 -4.93 -5.93
C ALA A 62 -9.79 -4.68 -7.44
N ALA A 63 -8.57 -4.71 -7.97
CA ALA A 63 -8.30 -4.55 -9.40
C ALA A 63 -8.84 -5.72 -10.21
N LEU A 64 -8.62 -6.97 -9.75
CA LEU A 64 -9.15 -8.16 -10.41
C LEU A 64 -10.69 -8.16 -10.48
N ALA A 65 -11.35 -7.73 -9.40
CA ALA A 65 -12.80 -7.58 -9.34
C ALA A 65 -13.36 -6.38 -10.13
N TYR A 66 -12.49 -5.49 -10.61
CA TYR A 66 -12.85 -4.38 -11.51
C TYR A 66 -12.72 -4.78 -12.99
N VAL A 67 -11.78 -5.66 -13.32
CA VAL A 67 -11.59 -6.19 -14.69
C VAL A 67 -12.39 -7.47 -14.95
N ASP A 68 -13.37 -7.78 -14.09
CA ASP A 68 -14.27 -8.93 -14.18
C ASP A 68 -13.55 -10.29 -14.33
N VAL A 69 -12.36 -10.41 -13.73
CA VAL A 69 -11.63 -11.69 -13.64
C VAL A 69 -12.17 -12.56 -12.48
N PHE A 70 -13.01 -11.99 -11.62
CA PHE A 70 -13.73 -12.64 -10.51
C PHE A 70 -15.11 -12.02 -10.30
#